data_AF-A0A060YJE2-F1
#
_entry.id   AF-A0A060YJE2-F1
#
_cell.length_a   1.000
_cell.length_b   1.000
_cell.length_c   1.000
_cell.angle_alpha   90.00
_cell.angle_beta   90.00
_cell.angle_gamma   90.00
#
_symmetry.space_group_name_H-M   'P 1'
#
loop_
_entity.id
_entity.type
_entity.pdbx_description
1 polymer ?
#
loop_
_entity_poly.entity_id
_entity_poly.type
_entity_poly.pdbx_seq_one_letter_code
_entity_poly.pdbx_strand_id
1 'polypeptide(L)'
;MFKGPDRVIHAIFTSSSSASCGVTLEINKEYLFTGSLNTDGRMHIVTCDFIQYWDDLNGTQKKSLTQRYRTGCACTIIRCSSLPCPVSAPDECLWTDWLLNDGQSGPQAKYSACLMNFDGSCAWYRGMDPSKK
;
A
#
# COMPACT_ATOMS: atom_id res chain seq x y z
N MET A 1 -1.03 14.74 5.80
CA MET A 1 -0.43 13.45 6.23
C MET A 1 -1.55 12.44 6.44
N PHE A 2 -1.43 11.21 5.94
CA PHE A 2 -2.49 10.19 6.06
C PHE A 2 -2.35 9.32 7.32
N LYS A 3 -1.11 9.02 7.72
CA LYS A 3 -0.76 8.28 8.94
C LYS A 3 0.63 8.73 9.39
N GLY A 4 0.82 8.98 10.68
CA GLY A 4 2.10 9.39 11.23
C GLY A 4 1.94 10.21 12.52
N PRO A 5 3.02 10.83 13.00
CA PRO A 5 3.00 11.67 14.20
C PRO A 5 2.28 13.00 13.93
N ASP A 6 1.81 13.65 15.01
CA ASP A 6 1.20 14.99 14.97
C ASP A 6 2.23 16.10 14.80
N ARG A 7 3.15 15.94 13.83
CA ARG A 7 4.15 16.94 13.45
C ARG A 7 4.45 16.87 11.97
N VAL A 8 4.91 17.99 11.43
CA VAL A 8 5.33 18.08 10.02
C VAL A 8 6.67 17.36 9.83
N ILE A 9 6.75 16.52 8.80
CA ILE A 9 8.01 15.92 8.34
C ILE A 9 8.67 16.92 7.38
N HIS A 10 9.81 17.47 7.77
CA HIS A 10 10.55 18.46 6.97
C HIS A 10 11.64 17.82 6.09
N ALA A 11 12.11 16.63 6.47
CA ALA A 11 13.18 15.91 5.78
C ALA A 11 12.87 14.42 5.72
N ILE A 12 13.19 13.82 4.58
CA ILE A 12 13.12 12.39 4.34
C ILE A 12 14.54 11.91 4.04
N PHE A 13 14.93 10.81 4.65
CA PHE A 13 16.27 10.23 4.53
C PHE A 13 16.21 8.91 3.76
N THR A 14 17.21 8.65 2.95
CA THR A 14 17.37 7.38 2.22
C THR A 14 18.85 7.13 2.00
N SER A 15 19.21 5.89 1.64
CA SER A 15 20.60 5.56 1.34
C SER A 15 21.07 6.27 0.07
N SER A 16 22.38 6.52 -0.04
CA SER A 16 22.99 7.18 -1.19
C SER A 16 23.11 6.28 -2.43
N SER A 17 22.93 4.96 -2.30
CA SER A 17 23.05 4.01 -3.42
C SER A 17 21.87 3.07 -3.52
N SER A 18 21.46 2.76 -4.76
CA SER A 18 20.38 1.81 -5.05
C SER A 18 20.69 0.40 -4.54
N ALA A 19 21.96 -0.01 -4.55
CA ALA A 19 22.43 -1.30 -4.01
C ALA A 19 22.19 -1.44 -2.50
N SER A 20 22.05 -0.31 -1.78
CA SER A 20 21.68 -0.27 -0.36
C SER A 20 20.25 0.28 -0.16
N CYS A 21 19.39 0.01 -1.14
CA CYS A 21 17.98 0.39 -1.16
C CYS A 21 17.72 1.90 -1.10
N GLY A 22 18.67 2.71 -1.59
CA GLY A 22 18.53 4.15 -1.74
C GLY A 22 17.57 4.55 -2.84
N VAL A 23 16.78 5.61 -2.60
CA VAL A 23 15.76 6.11 -3.52
C VAL A 23 16.21 7.42 -4.17
N THR A 24 16.15 7.50 -5.49
CA THR A 24 16.33 8.75 -6.24
C THR A 24 14.98 9.40 -6.48
N LEU A 25 14.83 10.68 -6.13
CA LEU A 25 13.61 11.45 -6.32
C LEU A 25 13.79 12.53 -7.38
N GLU A 26 12.73 12.80 -8.14
CA GLU A 26 12.68 13.94 -9.04
C GLU A 26 12.18 15.18 -8.31
N ILE A 27 12.83 16.31 -8.58
CA ILE A 27 12.41 17.61 -8.05
C ILE A 27 11.10 18.06 -8.72
N ASN A 28 10.30 18.84 -7.99
CA ASN A 28 9.02 19.40 -8.45
C ASN A 28 7.96 18.34 -8.82
N LYS A 29 8.01 17.17 -8.18
CA LYS A 29 7.00 16.12 -8.30
C LYS A 29 6.31 15.88 -6.95
N GLU A 30 5.02 15.59 -7.02
CA GLU A 30 4.25 15.14 -5.86
C GLU A 30 4.29 13.62 -5.75
N TYR A 31 4.53 13.14 -4.54
CA TYR A 31 4.63 11.71 -4.25
C TYR A 31 3.73 11.34 -3.08
N LEU A 32 3.23 10.11 -3.12
CA LEU A 32 2.84 9.41 -1.91
C LEU A 32 4.08 8.67 -1.39
N PHE A 33 4.48 8.99 -0.16
CA PHE A 33 5.51 8.25 0.56
C PHE A 33 4.89 7.35 1.62
N THR A 34 5.37 6.11 1.66
CA THR A 34 5.34 5.27 2.86
C THR A 34 6.78 5.11 3.35
N GLY A 35 6.95 4.81 4.63
CA GLY A 35 8.26 4.66 5.21
C GLY A 35 8.18 4.45 6.71
N SER A 36 9.35 4.43 7.33
CA SER A 36 9.51 4.22 8.77
C SER A 36 9.90 5.53 9.47
N LEU A 37 9.43 5.69 10.71
CA LEU A 37 9.86 6.76 11.58
C LEU A 37 10.82 6.17 12.62
N ASN A 38 12.07 6.60 12.60
CA ASN A 38 13.06 6.17 13.57
C ASN A 38 12.77 6.77 14.96
N THR A 39 13.40 6.21 15.99
CA THR A 39 13.26 6.65 17.38
C THR A 39 13.74 8.09 17.61
N ASP A 40 14.70 8.55 16.81
CA ASP A 40 15.17 9.94 16.77
C ASP A 40 14.22 10.90 16.04
N GLY A 41 13.14 10.37 15.47
CA GLY A 41 12.11 11.11 14.79
C GLY A 41 12.36 11.41 13.32
N ARG A 42 13.42 10.84 12.72
CA ARG A 42 13.68 10.97 11.28
C ARG A 42 12.85 9.98 10.48
N MET A 43 12.27 10.45 9.38
CA MET A 43 11.56 9.60 8.42
C MET A 43 12.56 9.00 7.43
N HIS A 44 12.59 7.69 7.31
CA HIS A 44 13.40 6.97 6.35
C HIS A 44 12.54 6.26 5.31
N ILE A 45 12.98 6.32 4.06
CA ILE A 45 12.40 5.59 2.93
C ILE A 45 13.47 4.72 2.26
N VAL A 46 13.04 3.59 1.71
CA VAL A 46 13.86 2.66 0.94
C VAL A 46 13.14 2.24 -0.34
N THR A 47 13.86 1.64 -1.29
CA THR A 47 13.31 1.20 -2.58
C THR A 47 12.17 0.18 -2.48
N CYS A 48 12.03 -0.53 -1.36
CA CYS A 48 10.94 -1.48 -1.12
C CYS A 48 9.66 -0.83 -0.58
N ASP A 49 9.72 0.43 -0.14
CA ASP A 49 8.55 1.16 0.32
C ASP A 49 7.61 1.48 -0.85
N PHE A 50 6.33 1.69 -0.54
CA PHE A 50 5.37 2.17 -1.53
C PHE A 50 5.58 3.67 -1.76
N ILE A 51 6.36 3.98 -2.80
CA ILE A 51 6.68 5.33 -3.25
C ILE A 51 6.16 5.46 -4.68
N GLN A 52 5.18 6.33 -4.89
CA GLN A 52 4.52 6.50 -6.18
C GLN A 52 4.26 7.98 -6.44
N TYR A 53 4.27 8.38 -7.71
CA TYR A 53 3.76 9.69 -8.09
C TYR A 53 2.30 9.82 -7.68
N TRP A 54 1.93 10.98 -7.14
CA TRP A 54 0.56 11.21 -6.69
C TRP A 54 -0.46 11.05 -7.83
N ASP A 55 -0.08 11.45 -9.05
CA ASP A 55 -0.96 11.38 -10.22
C ASP A 55 -1.16 9.96 -10.77
N ASP A 56 -0.23 9.04 -10.49
CA ASP A 56 -0.32 7.64 -10.91
C ASP A 56 -1.28 6.83 -10.03
N LEU A 57 -1.64 7.35 -8.85
CA LEU A 57 -2.64 6.73 -7.99
C LEU A 57 -4.04 6.94 -8.54
N ASN A 58 -4.79 5.86 -8.66
CA ASN A 58 -6.19 5.96 -9.08
C ASN A 58 -7.10 6.49 -7.95
N GLY A 59 -8.32 6.87 -8.32
CA GLY A 59 -9.30 7.41 -7.37
C GLY A 59 -9.62 6.46 -6.20
N THR A 60 -9.59 5.14 -6.43
CA THR A 60 -9.81 4.14 -5.37
C THR A 60 -8.68 4.14 -4.36
N GLN A 61 -7.42 4.15 -4.81
CA GLN A 61 -6.25 4.22 -3.93
C GLN A 61 -6.25 5.52 -3.12
N LYS A 62 -6.46 6.67 -3.77
CA LYS A 62 -6.54 7.98 -3.11
C LYS A 62 -7.64 8.01 -2.03
N LYS A 63 -8.82 7.49 -2.33
CA LYS A 63 -9.94 7.39 -1.37
C LYS A 63 -9.66 6.40 -0.23
N SER A 64 -9.00 5.28 -0.53
CA SER A 64 -8.70 4.25 0.46
C SER A 64 -7.65 4.71 1.49
N LEU A 65 -6.73 5.62 1.13
CA LEU A 65 -5.77 6.23 2.07
C LEU A 65 -6.46 6.88 3.27
N THR A 66 -7.61 7.52 3.06
CA THR A 66 -8.34 8.24 4.11
C THR A 66 -9.46 7.42 4.74
N GLN A 67 -10.03 6.44 4.00
CA GLN A 67 -11.27 5.78 4.42
C GLN A 67 -11.15 4.30 4.76
N ARG A 68 -10.20 3.56 4.16
CA ARG A 68 -10.26 2.09 4.14
C ARG A 68 -9.01 1.41 4.66
N TYR A 69 -7.82 1.85 4.28
CA TYR A 69 -6.61 1.11 4.63
C TYR A 69 -6.38 1.03 6.13
N ARG A 70 -6.82 2.02 6.90
CA ARG A 70 -6.74 1.99 8.37
C ARG A 70 -7.61 0.89 8.98
N THR A 71 -8.84 0.70 8.51
CA THR A 71 -9.75 -0.34 9.02
C THR A 71 -9.34 -1.74 8.57
N GLY A 72 -8.72 -1.84 7.39
CA GLY A 72 -8.14 -3.09 6.88
C GLY A 72 -6.86 -3.54 7.58
N CYS A 73 -6.24 -2.73 8.44
CA CYS A 73 -4.99 -3.10 9.13
C CYS A 73 -5.12 -4.29 10.08
N ALA A 74 -6.34 -4.68 10.47
CA ALA A 74 -6.60 -5.90 11.24
C ALA A 74 -6.60 -7.18 10.39
N CYS A 75 -6.60 -7.04 9.06
CA CYS A 75 -6.54 -8.16 8.12
C CYS A 75 -5.13 -8.35 7.56
N THR A 76 -4.81 -9.58 7.19
CA THR A 76 -3.52 -9.93 6.59
C THR A 76 -3.66 -10.15 5.08
N ILE A 77 -2.81 -9.53 4.27
CA ILE A 77 -2.78 -9.80 2.83
C ILE A 77 -1.67 -10.82 2.55
N ILE A 78 -2.06 -12.00 2.07
CA ILE A 78 -1.12 -13.09 1.75
C ILE A 78 -0.82 -13.08 0.26
N ARG A 79 0.46 -12.99 -0.11
CA ARG A 79 0.88 -13.01 -1.53
C ARG A 79 0.82 -14.44 -2.06
N CYS A 80 0.21 -14.64 -3.23
CA CYS A 80 0.35 -15.90 -3.95
C CYS A 80 1.51 -15.82 -4.97
N SER A 81 2.55 -16.60 -4.73
CA SER A 81 3.71 -16.72 -5.63
C SER A 81 3.63 -17.91 -6.59
N SER A 82 2.91 -18.97 -6.24
CA SER A 82 2.77 -20.19 -7.04
C SER A 82 1.50 -20.95 -6.66
N LEU A 83 0.90 -21.68 -7.62
CA LEU A 83 -0.28 -22.50 -7.36
C LEU A 83 0.10 -23.88 -6.77
N PRO A 84 -0.73 -24.44 -5.87
CA PRO A 84 -1.93 -23.85 -5.28
C PRO A 84 -1.58 -22.81 -4.18
N CYS A 85 -2.37 -21.73 -4.07
CA CYS A 85 -2.20 -20.75 -2.98
C CYS A 85 -3.08 -21.15 -1.78
N PRO A 86 -2.52 -21.56 -0.64
CA PRO A 86 -3.32 -21.84 0.55
C PRO A 86 -3.77 -20.52 1.21
N VAL A 87 -5.08 -20.35 1.42
CA VAL A 87 -5.60 -19.41 2.42
C VAL A 87 -5.67 -20.18 3.72
N SER A 88 -4.96 -19.71 4.74
CA SER A 88 -4.73 -20.48 5.96
C SER A 88 -5.63 -20.02 7.11
N ALA A 89 -6.14 -18.79 7.06
CA ALA A 89 -6.95 -18.21 8.13
C ALA A 89 -8.10 -17.31 7.63
N PRO A 90 -9.20 -17.16 8.40
CA PRO A 90 -10.35 -16.36 7.99
C PRO A 90 -10.06 -14.86 7.91
N ASP A 91 -9.03 -14.35 8.56
CA ASP A 91 -8.58 -12.95 8.57
C ASP A 91 -7.59 -12.61 7.44
N GLU A 92 -7.46 -13.50 6.45
CA GLU A 92 -6.54 -13.36 5.32
C GLU A 92 -7.25 -13.02 4.00
N CYS A 93 -6.68 -12.09 3.23
CA CYS A 93 -7.04 -11.88 1.83
C CYS A 93 -5.92 -12.34 0.90
N LEU A 94 -6.24 -13.24 -0.02
CA LEU A 94 -5.27 -13.74 -1.00
C LEU A 94 -5.00 -12.70 -2.10
N TRP A 95 -3.74 -12.30 -2.26
CA TRP A 95 -3.29 -11.41 -3.32
C TRP A 95 -2.69 -12.20 -4.49
N THR A 96 -3.40 -12.19 -5.60
CA THR A 96 -3.11 -12.94 -6.83
C THR A 96 -2.55 -12.08 -7.96
N ASP A 97 -2.51 -10.75 -7.82
CA ASP A 97 -2.02 -9.87 -8.90
C ASP A 97 -0.61 -10.25 -9.36
N TRP A 98 0.28 -10.61 -8.41
CA TRP A 98 1.66 -10.99 -8.71
C TRP A 98 1.74 -12.17 -9.69
N LEU A 99 0.87 -13.17 -9.52
CA LEU A 99 0.85 -14.37 -10.35
C LEU A 99 0.09 -14.15 -11.67
N LEU A 100 -1.03 -13.42 -11.63
CA LEU A 100 -1.98 -13.35 -12.75
C LEU A 100 -1.85 -12.10 -13.63
N ASN A 101 -1.21 -11.05 -13.14
CA ASN A 101 -1.18 -9.73 -13.81
C ASN A 101 0.25 -9.16 -13.94
N ASP A 102 1.25 -10.04 -13.91
CA ASP A 102 2.68 -9.73 -14.16
C ASP A 102 3.22 -8.57 -13.31
N GLY A 103 2.83 -8.51 -12.02
CA GLY A 103 3.45 -7.58 -11.08
C GLY A 103 2.58 -7.10 -9.91
N GLN A 104 3.06 -6.04 -9.27
CA GLN A 104 2.53 -5.50 -8.01
C GLN A 104 1.34 -4.55 -8.17
N SER A 105 0.98 -4.19 -9.40
CA SER A 105 0.01 -3.11 -9.69
C SER A 105 -1.17 -3.62 -10.51
N GLY A 106 -1.66 -4.81 -10.14
CA GLY A 106 -2.83 -5.44 -10.73
C GLY A 106 -4.15 -4.92 -10.17
N PRO A 107 -5.28 -5.54 -10.56
CA PRO A 107 -6.61 -5.09 -10.18
C PRO A 107 -6.88 -5.09 -8.67
N GLN A 108 -6.33 -6.02 -7.89
CA GLN A 108 -6.52 -6.03 -6.43
C GLN A 108 -5.80 -4.84 -5.79
N ALA A 109 -4.54 -4.61 -6.14
CA ALA A 109 -3.73 -3.49 -5.64
C ALA A 109 -4.27 -2.11 -6.09
N LYS A 110 -4.85 -2.03 -7.28
CA LYS A 110 -5.42 -0.79 -7.82
C LYS A 110 -6.81 -0.49 -7.29
N TYR A 111 -7.70 -1.47 -7.23
CA TYR A 111 -9.13 -1.19 -7.06
C TYR A 111 -9.75 -1.82 -5.81
N SER A 112 -8.96 -2.52 -4.99
CA SER A 112 -9.48 -3.26 -3.84
C SER A 112 -8.76 -2.91 -2.54
N ALA A 113 -9.43 -3.17 -1.43
CA ALA A 113 -8.84 -3.18 -0.10
C ALA A 113 -9.29 -4.45 0.64
N CYS A 114 -8.40 -5.06 1.41
CA CYS A 114 -8.76 -6.18 2.29
C CYS A 114 -9.37 -5.62 3.57
N LEU A 115 -10.64 -5.93 3.84
CA LEU A 115 -11.40 -5.38 4.97
C LEU A 115 -12.05 -6.49 5.80
N MET A 116 -12.16 -6.24 7.10
CA MET A 116 -12.80 -7.14 8.05
C MET A 116 -14.33 -7.01 7.98
N ASN A 117 -15.00 -8.15 7.93
CA ASN A 117 -16.44 -8.30 8.00
C ASN A 117 -16.92 -8.39 9.46
N PHE A 118 -18.24 -8.33 9.67
CA PHE A 118 -18.84 -8.45 11.00
C PHE A 118 -18.63 -9.81 11.67
N ASP A 119 -18.39 -10.87 10.89
CA ASP A 119 -18.12 -12.23 11.37
C ASP A 119 -16.64 -12.46 11.73
N GLY A 120 -15.79 -11.43 11.61
CA GLY A 120 -14.35 -11.52 11.86
C GLY A 120 -13.53 -12.03 10.67
N SER A 121 -14.16 -12.43 9.57
CA SER A 121 -13.46 -12.80 8.34
C SER A 121 -12.99 -11.56 7.57
N CYS A 122 -11.96 -11.69 6.75
CA CYS A 122 -11.47 -10.64 5.87
C CYS A 122 -11.73 -10.98 4.40
N ALA A 123 -12.13 -9.98 3.62
CA ALA A 123 -12.42 -10.14 2.21
C ALA A 123 -12.00 -8.92 1.38
N TRP A 124 -11.79 -9.15 0.08
CA TRP A 124 -11.52 -8.07 -0.86
C TRP A 124 -12.78 -7.24 -1.12
N TYR A 125 -12.73 -5.98 -0.69
CA TYR A 125 -13.73 -4.98 -1.02
C TYR A 125 -13.24 -4.14 -2.20
N ARG A 126 -13.97 -4.19 -3.33
CA ARG A 126 -13.69 -3.31 -4.49
C ARG A 126 -14.28 -1.93 -4.26
N GLY A 127 -13.45 -0.89 -4.38
CA GLY A 127 -13.96 0.48 -4.44
C GLY A 127 -14.89 0.63 -5.63
N MET A 128 -16.10 1.17 -5.42
CA MET A 128 -17.03 1.46 -6.52
C MET A 128 -16.30 2.20 -7.65
N ASP A 129 -16.26 1.57 -8.82
CA ASP A 129 -15.94 2.22 -10.07
C ASP A 129 -17.07 3.23 -10.37
N PRO A 130 -16.77 4.52 -10.58
CA PRO A 130 -17.76 5.51 -11.03
C PRO A 130 -18.54 5.11 -12.29
N SER A 131 -18.06 4.12 -13.07
CA SER A 131 -18.72 3.60 -14.26
C SER A 131 -19.96 2.73 -14.01
N LYS A 132 -20.28 2.42 -12.74
CA LYS A 132 -21.52 1.70 -12.36
C LYS A 132 -22.47 2.59 -11.58
N LYS A 133 -23.10 3.53 -12.29
CA LYS A 133 -24.37 4.17 -11.92
C LYS A 133 -25.26 4.27 -13.14
#